data_AF-A0A535WWC1-F1
#
_entry.id   AF-A0A535WWC1-F1
#
_cell.length_a   1.000
_cell.length_b   1.000
_cell.length_c   1.000
_cell.angle_alpha   90.00
_cell.angle_beta   90.00
_cell.angle_gamma   90.00
#
_symmetry.space_group_name_H-M   'P 1'
#
loop_
_entity.id
_entity.type
_entity.pdbx_description
1 polymer ?
#
loop_
_entity_poly.entity_id
_entity_poly.type
_entity_poly.pdbx_seq_one_letter_code
_entity_poly.pdbx_strand_id
1 'polypeptide(L)'
;MIFNSPEAIQRLTPTNPFGRGADGRPRVPDELLERMKLVTNDEAWGVLERQHGYQFQFEGNWLNLHPERVLVGRSVTAMFVPMRPDLQQVVEAEGRAEGRAGGQNTWVIDTLV
;
A
#
# COMPACT_ATOMS: atom_id res chain seq x y z
N MET A 1 13.86 0.44 -7.02
CA MET A 1 12.54 1.06 -6.75
C MET A 1 12.78 2.46 -6.21
N ILE A 2 12.26 3.49 -6.88
CA ILE A 2 12.33 4.88 -6.42
C ILE A 2 11.02 5.16 -5.70
N PHE A 3 11.07 5.52 -4.42
CA PHE A 3 9.88 5.85 -3.64
C PHE A 3 9.39 7.26 -3.99
N ASN A 4 8.06 7.45 -3.98
CA ASN A 4 7.47 8.77 -4.20
C ASN A 4 7.83 9.71 -3.04
N SER A 5 8.07 10.99 -3.34
CA SER A 5 8.27 11.98 -2.28
C SER A 5 6.96 12.21 -1.50
N PRO A 6 7.04 12.62 -0.21
CA PRO A 6 5.86 12.97 0.58
C PRO A 6 4.96 13.99 -0.11
N GLU A 7 5.54 14.98 -0.78
CA GLU A 7 4.81 16.02 -1.51
C GLU A 7 4.05 15.44 -2.71
N ALA A 8 4.64 14.48 -3.43
CA ALA A 8 3.98 13.80 -4.53
C ALA A 8 2.75 13.02 -4.04
N ILE A 9 2.88 12.26 -2.95
CA ILE A 9 1.77 11.49 -2.35
C ILE A 9 0.66 12.43 -1.88
N GLN A 10 1.00 13.56 -1.26
CA GLN A 10 0.03 14.55 -0.83
C GLN A 10 -0.76 15.13 -2.00
N ARG A 11 -0.09 15.50 -3.11
CA ARG A 11 -0.74 16.00 -4.32
C ARG A 11 -1.70 15.00 -4.95
N LEU A 12 -1.42 13.70 -4.85
CA LEU A 12 -2.26 12.63 -5.39
C LEU A 12 -3.46 12.28 -4.49
N THR A 13 -3.46 12.72 -3.23
CA THR A 13 -4.51 12.37 -2.25
C THR A 13 -5.12 13.62 -1.58
N PRO A 14 -5.54 14.64 -2.34
CA PRO A 14 -5.90 15.95 -1.77
C PRO A 14 -7.13 15.91 -0.87
N THR A 15 -8.03 14.94 -1.07
CA THR A 15 -9.29 14.79 -0.33
C THR A 15 -9.16 13.94 0.93
N ASN A 16 -7.95 13.50 1.30
CA ASN A 16 -7.75 12.70 2.50
C ASN A 16 -8.20 13.47 3.76
N PRO A 17 -9.15 12.93 4.56
CA PRO A 17 -9.65 13.60 5.75
C PRO A 17 -8.80 13.35 7.01
N PHE A 18 -7.80 12.46 6.94
CA PHE A 18 -6.99 12.06 8.09
C PHE A 18 -5.64 12.78 8.17
N GLY A 19 -4.94 12.60 9.29
CA GLY A 19 -3.52 12.98 9.39
C GLY A 19 -2.64 12.21 8.39
N ARG A 20 -1.35 12.55 8.32
CA ARG A 20 -0.38 11.90 7.42
C ARG A 20 0.87 11.45 8.18
N GLY A 21 1.54 10.42 7.66
CA GLY A 21 2.87 10.03 8.10
C GLY A 21 3.96 10.99 7.61
N ALA A 22 5.19 10.78 8.07
CA ALA A 22 6.36 11.54 7.59
C ALA A 22 6.63 11.32 6.08
N ASP A 23 6.20 10.17 5.56
CA ASP A 23 6.22 9.81 4.14
C ASP A 23 5.07 10.43 3.32
N GLY A 24 4.20 11.24 3.93
CA GLY A 24 3.06 11.87 3.29
C GLY A 24 1.84 10.98 3.06
N ARG A 25 1.90 9.68 3.35
CA ARG A 25 0.76 8.75 3.19
C ARG A 25 -0.36 9.07 4.19
N PRO A 26 -1.64 8.94 3.80
CA PRO A 26 -2.76 9.00 4.73
C PRO A 26 -2.59 8.06 5.92
N ARG A 27 -2.71 8.60 7.14
CA ARG A 27 -2.65 7.85 8.38
C ARG A 27 -4.08 7.66 8.92
N VAL A 28 -4.82 6.76 8.28
CA VAL A 28 -6.14 6.29 8.75
C VAL A 28 -5.97 5.78 10.20
N PRO A 29 -6.82 6.10 11.18
CA PRO A 29 -6.67 5.65 12.57
C PRO A 29 -6.73 4.12 12.74
N ASP A 30 -5.95 3.57 13.68
CA ASP A 30 -5.95 2.11 13.97
C ASP A 30 -7.33 1.60 14.41
N GLU A 31 -8.07 2.38 15.19
CA GLU A 31 -9.43 2.04 15.62
C GLU A 31 -10.38 1.78 14.44
N LEU A 32 -10.23 2.54 13.35
CA LEU A 32 -11.02 2.34 12.15
C LEU A 32 -10.66 1.00 11.48
N LEU A 33 -9.37 0.66 11.41
CA LEU A 33 -8.91 -0.60 10.85
C LEU A 33 -9.41 -1.80 11.67
N GLU A 34 -9.39 -1.69 13.00
CA GLU A 34 -9.89 -2.73 13.90
C GLU A 34 -11.39 -2.97 13.71
N ARG A 35 -12.20 -1.90 13.63
CA ARG A 35 -13.64 -2.02 13.36
C ARG A 35 -13.93 -2.60 11.97
N MET A 36 -13.10 -2.28 10.99
CA MET A 36 -13.26 -2.74 9.61
C MET A 36 -13.06 -4.25 9.47
N LYS A 37 -12.40 -4.93 10.43
CA LYS A 37 -12.33 -6.40 10.44
C LYS A 37 -13.70 -7.09 10.57
N LEU A 38 -14.72 -6.35 11.02
CA LEU A 38 -16.09 -6.85 11.15
C LEU A 38 -16.91 -6.65 9.86
N VAL A 39 -16.38 -5.94 8.87
CA VAL A 39 -17.07 -5.58 7.63
C VAL A 39 -16.71 -6.58 6.55
N THR A 40 -17.73 -7.10 5.86
CA THR A 40 -17.51 -7.99 4.72
C THR A 40 -17.10 -7.21 3.47
N ASN A 41 -16.41 -7.88 2.54
CA ASN A 41 -16.00 -7.24 1.28
C ASN A 41 -17.20 -6.69 0.49
N ASP A 42 -18.35 -7.38 0.50
CA ASP A 42 -19.56 -6.96 -0.21
C ASP A 42 -20.18 -5.70 0.40
N GLU A 43 -20.19 -5.58 1.73
CA GLU A 43 -20.66 -4.36 2.41
C GLU A 43 -19.75 -3.17 2.09
N ALA A 44 -18.43 -3.36 2.17
CA ALA A 44 -17.45 -2.32 1.85
C ALA A 44 -17.55 -1.90 0.38
N TRP A 45 -17.62 -2.86 -0.55
CA TRP A 45 -17.76 -2.59 -1.97
C TRP A 45 -19.08 -1.90 -2.31
N GLY A 46 -20.19 -2.30 -1.69
CA GLY A 46 -21.50 -1.68 -1.89
C GLY A 46 -21.54 -0.19 -1.53
N VAL A 47 -20.82 0.22 -0.47
CA VAL A 47 -20.66 1.64 -0.12
C VAL A 47 -19.85 2.38 -1.18
N LEU A 48 -18.70 1.82 -1.58
CA LEU A 48 -17.82 2.44 -2.57
C LEU A 48 -18.50 2.61 -3.94
N GLU A 49 -19.17 1.58 -4.43
CA GLU A 49 -19.85 1.58 -5.72
C GLU A 49 -21.10 2.49 -5.69
N ARG A 50 -22.03 2.24 -4.75
CA ARG A 50 -23.38 2.83 -4.83
C ARG A 50 -23.45 4.24 -4.26
N GLN A 51 -22.63 4.57 -3.27
CA GLN A 51 -22.67 5.88 -2.61
C GLN A 51 -21.60 6.84 -3.15
N HIS A 52 -20.47 6.32 -3.61
CA HIS A 52 -19.32 7.13 -4.02
C HIS A 52 -18.89 6.94 -5.49
N GLY A 53 -19.50 6.02 -6.23
CA GLY A 53 -19.26 5.83 -7.67
C GLY A 53 -17.95 5.11 -8.01
N TYR A 54 -17.29 4.47 -7.05
CA TYR A 54 -16.06 3.71 -7.28
C TYR A 54 -16.36 2.26 -7.69
N GLN A 55 -16.53 2.04 -9.00
CA GLN A 55 -17.01 0.76 -9.54
C GLN A 55 -15.98 -0.38 -9.49
N PHE A 56 -14.68 -0.07 -9.60
CA PHE A 56 -13.61 -1.05 -9.76
C PHE A 56 -12.76 -1.21 -8.49
N GLN A 57 -13.40 -1.50 -7.35
CA GLN A 57 -12.76 -1.60 -6.03
C GLN A 57 -12.79 -3.01 -5.43
N PHE A 58 -13.15 -4.01 -6.23
CA PHE A 58 -13.19 -5.41 -5.83
C PHE A 58 -12.47 -6.28 -6.85
N GLU A 59 -11.66 -7.22 -6.35
CA GLU A 59 -11.03 -8.26 -7.16
C GLU A 59 -11.27 -9.62 -6.49
N GLY A 60 -11.77 -10.57 -7.28
CA GLY A 60 -12.07 -11.92 -6.84
C GLY A 60 -10.94 -12.89 -7.18
N ASN A 61 -11.22 -14.19 -7.06
CA ASN A 61 -10.35 -15.28 -7.55
C ASN A 61 -8.92 -15.35 -6.98
N TRP A 62 -8.63 -14.61 -5.90
CA TRP A 62 -7.40 -14.79 -5.16
C TRP A 62 -7.41 -16.13 -4.41
N LEU A 63 -6.27 -16.82 -4.43
CA LEU A 63 -6.08 -17.99 -3.59
C LEU A 63 -5.89 -17.54 -2.14
N ASN A 64 -6.90 -17.75 -1.30
CA ASN A 64 -6.80 -17.47 0.12
C ASN A 64 -6.08 -18.61 0.85
N LEU A 65 -4.83 -18.35 1.24
CA LEU A 65 -3.99 -19.32 1.97
C LEU A 65 -4.39 -19.45 3.45
N HIS A 66 -5.10 -18.47 4.00
CA HIS A 66 -5.45 -18.36 5.42
C HIS A 66 -6.91 -17.93 5.60
N PRO A 67 -7.89 -18.81 5.27
CA PRO A 67 -9.32 -18.49 5.35
C PRO A 67 -9.81 -18.17 6.76
N GLU A 68 -9.06 -18.54 7.80
CA GLU A 68 -9.37 -18.26 9.20
C GLU A 68 -9.03 -16.81 9.63
N ARG A 69 -8.39 -16.03 8.76
CA ARG A 69 -7.90 -14.68 9.09
C ARG A 69 -8.59 -13.62 8.25
N VAL A 70 -8.97 -12.52 8.92
CA VAL A 70 -9.38 -11.28 8.26
C VAL A 70 -8.19 -10.31 8.25
N LEU A 71 -7.87 -9.78 7.08
CA LEU A 71 -6.79 -8.81 6.89
C LEU A 71 -7.39 -7.45 6.52
N VAL A 72 -7.05 -6.43 7.32
CA VAL A 72 -7.32 -5.03 7.03
C VAL A 72 -6.06 -4.24 7.34
N GLY A 73 -5.71 -3.27 6.49
CA GLY A 73 -4.52 -2.46 6.68
C GLY A 73 -4.46 -1.24 5.78
N ARG A 74 -3.40 -0.46 5.96
CA ARG A 74 -3.04 0.66 5.09
C ARG A 74 -2.19 0.12 3.95
N SER A 75 -2.59 0.38 2.71
CA SER A 75 -1.88 -0.17 1.56
C SER A 75 -0.56 0.55 1.30
N VAL A 76 0.44 -0.22 0.88
CA VAL A 76 1.70 0.27 0.33
C VAL A 76 1.84 -0.34 -1.05
N THR A 77 1.85 0.51 -2.07
CA THR A 77 1.93 0.06 -3.45
C THR A 77 3.37 0.00 -3.90
N ALA A 78 3.71 -1.09 -4.60
CA ALA A 78 5.02 -1.30 -5.18
C ALA A 78 4.87 -1.77 -6.62
N MET A 79 5.81 -1.32 -7.47
CA MET A 79 5.90 -1.78 -8.85
C MET A 79 7.19 -2.58 -9.00
N PHE A 80 7.04 -3.81 -9.46
CA PHE A 80 8.15 -4.69 -9.79
C PHE A 80 8.28 -4.81 -11.30
N VAL A 81 9.52 -4.98 -11.76
CA VAL A 81 9.84 -5.23 -13.17
C VAL A 81 10.69 -6.50 -13.25
N PRO A 82 10.66 -7.24 -14.37
CA PRO A 82 11.60 -8.33 -14.59
C PRO A 82 13.05 -7.85 -14.41
N MET A 83 13.91 -8.76 -13.95
CA MET A 83 15.31 -8.44 -13.71
C MET A 83 15.97 -7.92 -14.99
N ARG A 84 16.48 -6.69 -14.92
CA ARG A 84 17.31 -6.07 -15.96
C ARG A 84 18.68 -5.76 -15.35
N PRO A 85 19.78 -6.41 -15.78
CA PRO A 85 21.06 -6.33 -15.06
C PRO A 85 21.61 -4.91 -14.86
N ASP A 86 21.45 -4.03 -15.84
CA ASP A 86 21.84 -2.61 -15.77
C ASP A 86 21.01 -1.84 -14.73
N LEU A 87 19.70 -2.04 -14.70
CA LEU A 87 18.81 -1.40 -13.71
C LEU A 87 19.09 -1.94 -12.31
N GLN A 88 19.29 -3.26 -12.20
CA GLN A 88 19.57 -3.91 -10.94
C GLN A 88 20.81 -3.31 -10.27
N GLN A 89 21.91 -3.16 -11.02
CA GLN A 89 23.15 -2.60 -10.50
C GLN A 89 22.97 -1.17 -9.96
N VAL A 90 22.25 -0.32 -10.69
CA VAL A 90 21.96 1.05 -10.26
C VAL A 90 21.11 1.05 -8.98
N VAL A 91 20.04 0.25 -8.95
CA VAL A 91 19.12 0.20 -7.80
C VAL A 91 19.79 -0.39 -6.55
N GLU A 92 20.66 -1.39 -6.70
CA GLU A 92 21.44 -1.96 -5.60
C GLU A 92 22.53 -1.01 -5.09
N ALA A 93 23.17 -0.24 -5.97
CA ALA A 93 24.11 0.80 -5.55
C ALA A 93 23.41 1.87 -4.72
N GLU A 94 22.25 2.35 -5.17
CA GLU A 94 21.43 3.33 -4.44
C GLU A 94 20.97 2.77 -3.08
N GLY A 95 20.41 1.55 -3.07
CA GLY A 95 19.95 0.90 -1.85
C GLY A 95 21.07 0.76 -0.81
N ARG A 96 22.30 0.42 -1.24
CA ARG A 96 23.46 0.37 -0.34
C ARG A 96 23.87 1.74 0.18
N ALA A 97 23.83 2.78 -0.65
CA ALA A 97 24.12 4.15 -0.23
C ALA A 97 23.11 4.66 0.81
N GLU A 98 21.85 4.24 0.69
CA GLU A 98 20.78 4.51 1.66
C GLU A 98 20.79 3.57 2.89
N GLY A 99 21.74 2.63 2.99
CA GLY A 99 21.86 1.70 4.12
C GLY A 99 20.82 0.58 4.15
N ARG A 100 20.17 0.28 3.02
CA ARG A 100 19.18 -0.81 2.93
C ARG A 100 19.83 -2.18 2.92
N ALA A 101 19.16 -3.14 3.55
CA ALA A 101 19.61 -4.53 3.65
C ALA A 101 18.65 -5.48 2.94
N GLY A 102 19.14 -6.64 2.52
CA GLY A 102 18.34 -7.66 1.85
C GLY A 102 17.92 -7.29 0.42
N GLY A 103 16.95 -8.03 -0.11
CA GLY A 103 16.42 -7.83 -1.46
C GLY A 103 15.45 -6.65 -1.54
N GLN A 104 15.21 -6.15 -2.76
CA GLN A 104 14.35 -4.98 -3.00
C GLN A 104 12.92 -5.15 -2.46
N ASN A 105 12.42 -6.39 -2.38
CA ASN A 105 11.14 -6.71 -1.77
C ASN A 105 11.11 -6.41 -0.25
N THR A 106 12.22 -6.66 0.45
CA THR A 106 12.36 -6.35 1.88
C THR A 106 12.28 -4.85 2.11
N TRP A 107 12.88 -4.05 1.22
CA TRP A 107 12.88 -2.60 1.36
C TRP A 107 11.48 -2.00 1.36
N VAL A 108 10.52 -2.61 0.66
CA VAL A 108 9.10 -2.19 0.71
C VAL A 108 8.48 -2.54 2.06
N ILE A 109 8.77 -3.73 2.58
CA ILE A 109 8.27 -4.21 3.87
C ILE A 109 8.78 -3.32 5.01
N ASP A 110 10.03 -2.87 4.94
CA ASP A 110 10.63 -1.98 5.93
C ASP A 110 9.94 -0.60 6.00
N THR A 111 9.13 -0.25 5.00
CA THR A 111 8.31 0.99 5.00
C THR A 111 6.94 0.83 5.63
N LEU A 112 6.54 -0.38 6.02
CA LEU A 112 5.27 -0.60 6.70
C LEU A 112 5.32 0.05 8.10
N VAL A 113 4.21 0.65 8.52
CA VAL A 113 4.04 1.35 9.81
C VAL A 113 2.80 0.88 10.55
#